data_AF-A0A0C1ZNQ8-F1
#
_entry.id   AF-A0A0C1ZNQ8-F1
#
_cell.length_a   1.000
_cell.length_b   1.000
_cell.length_c   1.000
_cell.angle_alpha   90.00
_cell.angle_beta   90.00
_cell.angle_gamma   90.00
#
_symmetry.space_group_name_H-M   'P 1'
#
loop_
_entity.id
_entity.type
_entity.pdbx_description
1 polymer ?
#
loop_
_entity_poly.entity_id
_entity_poly.type
_entity_poly.pdbx_seq_one_letter_code
_entity_poly.pdbx_strand_id
1 'polypeptide(L)'
;MTNENLMEIVGSGSHNNGHFSRWLIDRFGSEKFSQLFEPRLDQHSTKEEVLDAVEDIYGLSLEELEAEYAATAATTYPLPALCDGLLEVPRNGDRWELNVTADCDAPHTFGPSADGTMFVAFTIDVPVELEDVPLAAWIPSDMTAAVAPCLDEALYGAEFETVHSTVMDNNGPTTLRRTGRHRVELPVVDSGDVYMRLCPANDKFPGSYPADKSVDPENCVGD
;
A
#
# COMPACT_ATOMS: atom_id res chain seq x y z
N MET A 1 -29.70 21.75 12.92
CA MET A 1 -28.26 21.44 12.99
C MET A 1 -27.93 20.68 11.73
N THR A 2 -27.01 21.21 10.93
CA THR A 2 -26.62 20.68 9.61
C THR A 2 -25.55 19.58 9.77
N ASN A 3 -25.41 18.72 8.75
CA ASN A 3 -24.46 17.59 8.65
C ASN A 3 -22.98 17.94 8.92
N GLU A 4 -22.62 19.22 9.06
CA GLU A 4 -21.26 19.69 9.27
C GLU A 4 -20.73 19.36 10.69
N ASN A 5 -21.59 19.33 11.70
CA ASN A 5 -21.16 19.06 13.08
C ASN A 5 -20.76 17.60 13.33
N LEU A 6 -21.28 16.64 12.54
CA LEU A 6 -20.94 15.23 12.70
C LEU A 6 -19.53 14.92 12.19
N MET A 7 -19.06 15.67 11.20
CA MET A 7 -17.70 15.60 10.65
C MET A 7 -16.67 16.28 11.54
N GLU A 8 -17.09 17.20 12.41
CA GLU A 8 -16.20 17.96 13.30
C GLU A 8 -15.80 17.15 14.55
N ILE A 9 -16.62 16.19 14.98
CA ILE A 9 -16.40 15.37 16.18
C ILE A 9 -15.47 14.16 15.91
N VAL A 10 -15.24 13.81 14.65
CA VAL A 10 -14.34 12.70 14.26
C VAL A 10 -12.94 13.21 13.88
N GLY A 11 -12.64 14.48 14.18
CA GLY A 11 -11.40 15.14 13.81
C GLY A 11 -11.54 15.90 12.49
N SER A 12 -11.05 17.14 12.51
CA SER A 12 -11.13 18.15 11.46
C SER A 12 -10.40 17.78 10.17
N GLY A 13 -10.99 16.87 9.42
CA GLY A 13 -10.54 16.41 8.12
C GLY A 13 -10.89 14.93 7.96
N SER A 14 -11.51 14.56 6.85
CA SER A 14 -11.87 13.19 6.45
C SER A 14 -10.72 12.16 6.45
N HIS A 15 -9.53 12.57 6.90
CA HIS A 15 -8.25 11.88 6.93
C HIS A 15 -7.99 11.15 8.26
N ASN A 16 -8.55 11.63 9.40
CA ASN A 16 -8.30 11.02 10.71
C ASN A 16 -9.18 9.78 10.98
N ASN A 17 -10.35 9.67 10.35
CA ASN A 17 -11.35 8.64 10.67
C ASN A 17 -10.89 7.23 10.26
N GLY A 18 -10.26 7.11 9.10
CA GLY A 18 -9.75 5.83 8.59
C GLY A 18 -8.50 5.36 9.35
N HIS A 19 -7.61 6.29 9.70
CA HIS A 19 -6.42 6.02 10.51
C HIS A 19 -6.84 5.57 11.92
N PHE A 20 -7.74 6.31 12.57
CA PHE A 20 -8.27 5.95 13.88
C PHE A 20 -8.99 4.60 13.86
N SER A 21 -9.81 4.33 12.84
CA SER A 21 -10.48 3.03 12.67
C SER A 21 -9.48 1.87 12.52
N ARG A 22 -8.41 2.07 11.74
CA ARG A 22 -7.37 1.05 11.59
C ARG A 22 -6.62 0.81 12.90
N TRP A 23 -6.25 1.89 13.60
CA TRP A 23 -5.64 1.80 14.92
C TRP A 23 -6.51 1.06 15.93
N LEU A 24 -7.83 1.29 15.94
CA LEU A 24 -8.77 0.54 16.78
C LEU A 24 -8.73 -0.97 16.47
N ILE A 25 -8.70 -1.35 15.19
CA ILE A 25 -8.62 -2.76 14.76
C ILE A 25 -7.30 -3.39 15.22
N ASP A 26 -6.17 -2.73 15.04
CA ASP A 26 -4.88 -3.29 15.44
C ASP A 26 -4.74 -3.38 16.96
N ARG A 27 -5.26 -2.39 17.69
CA ARG A 27 -5.17 -2.32 19.16
C ARG A 27 -6.11 -3.26 19.89
N PHE A 28 -7.34 -3.41 19.38
CA PHE A 28 -8.45 -4.09 20.07
C PHE A 28 -9.03 -5.29 19.30
N GLY A 29 -8.62 -5.50 18.05
CA GLY A 29 -9.09 -6.58 17.18
C GLY A 29 -10.32 -6.20 16.34
N SER A 30 -10.42 -6.81 15.16
CA SER A 30 -11.51 -6.58 14.20
C SER A 30 -12.89 -6.98 14.75
N GLU A 31 -12.97 -8.07 15.53
CA GLU A 31 -14.23 -8.51 16.17
C GLU A 31 -14.80 -7.43 17.09
N LYS A 32 -13.94 -6.75 17.85
CA LYS A 32 -14.36 -5.67 18.75
C LYS A 32 -14.80 -4.43 17.97
N PHE A 33 -14.11 -4.12 16.87
CA PHE A 33 -14.48 -3.04 15.97
C PHE A 33 -15.85 -3.29 15.30
N SER A 34 -16.12 -4.50 14.84
CA SER A 34 -17.41 -4.87 14.22
C SER A 34 -18.61 -4.72 15.15
N GLN A 35 -18.43 -4.83 16.47
CA GLN A 35 -19.51 -4.64 17.46
C GLN A 35 -20.09 -3.21 17.46
N LEU A 36 -19.38 -2.23 16.91
CA LEU A 36 -19.93 -0.90 16.69
C LEU A 36 -21.15 -0.96 15.75
N PHE A 37 -21.12 -1.83 14.74
CA PHE A 37 -22.09 -1.85 13.64
C PHE A 37 -23.15 -2.96 13.74
N GLU A 38 -22.96 -3.96 14.61
CA GLU A 38 -23.91 -5.07 14.77
C GLU A 38 -24.36 -5.24 16.23
N PRO A 39 -25.65 -5.06 16.58
CA PRO A 39 -26.73 -4.31 15.92
C PRO A 39 -26.85 -2.86 16.47
N ARG A 40 -25.78 -2.33 17.09
CA ARG A 40 -25.85 -1.17 17.98
C ARG A 40 -25.95 0.18 17.27
N LEU A 41 -25.17 0.38 16.22
CA LEU A 41 -25.16 1.64 15.49
C LEU A 41 -25.57 1.44 14.03
N ASP A 42 -26.39 2.37 13.55
CA ASP A 42 -26.73 2.48 12.14
C ASP A 42 -26.59 3.95 11.68
N GLN A 43 -26.91 4.20 10.42
CA GLN A 43 -26.82 5.54 9.80
C GLN A 43 -27.76 6.60 10.43
N HIS A 44 -28.66 6.21 11.32
CA HIS A 44 -29.60 7.08 12.03
C HIS A 44 -29.24 7.26 13.51
N SER A 45 -28.18 6.59 14.00
CA SER A 45 -27.71 6.75 15.37
C SER A 45 -27.31 8.20 15.68
N THR A 46 -27.68 8.62 16.88
CA THR A 46 -27.33 9.92 17.45
C THR A 46 -25.89 9.93 17.96
N LYS A 47 -25.34 11.14 18.18
CA LYS A 47 -24.01 11.31 18.75
C LYS A 47 -23.87 10.62 20.11
N GLU A 48 -24.87 10.76 20.98
CA GLU A 48 -24.85 10.15 22.31
C GLU A 48 -24.84 8.63 22.22
N GLU A 49 -25.65 8.04 21.34
CA GLU A 49 -25.63 6.58 21.10
C GLU A 49 -24.26 6.10 20.60
N VAL A 50 -23.58 6.87 19.75
CA VAL A 50 -22.22 6.54 19.29
C VAL A 50 -21.22 6.57 20.44
N LEU A 51 -21.24 7.62 21.26
CA LEU A 51 -20.32 7.76 22.40
C LEU A 51 -20.54 6.66 23.44
N ASP A 52 -21.80 6.38 23.79
CA ASP A 52 -22.18 5.31 24.70
C ASP A 52 -21.71 3.94 24.17
N ALA A 53 -21.88 3.68 22.86
CA ALA A 53 -21.44 2.44 22.25
C ALA A 53 -19.90 2.31 22.25
N VAL A 54 -19.17 3.39 21.98
CA VAL A 54 -17.70 3.43 22.06
C VAL A 54 -17.23 3.11 23.48
N GLU A 55 -17.78 3.76 24.49
CA GLU A 55 -17.39 3.55 25.89
C GLU A 55 -17.73 2.14 26.36
N ASP A 56 -18.90 1.61 26.03
CA ASP A 56 -19.30 0.25 26.39
C ASP A 56 -18.44 -0.84 25.71
N ILE A 57 -18.07 -0.65 24.44
CA ILE A 57 -17.27 -1.63 23.68
C ILE A 57 -15.80 -1.57 24.10
N TYR A 58 -15.20 -0.37 24.10
CA TYR A 58 -13.77 -0.23 24.31
C TYR A 58 -13.39 -0.10 25.79
N GLY A 59 -14.34 0.24 26.66
CA GLY A 59 -14.09 0.50 28.08
C GLY A 59 -13.35 1.81 28.33
N LEU A 60 -13.33 2.69 27.34
CA LEU A 60 -12.65 3.99 27.31
C LEU A 60 -13.59 5.01 26.65
N SER A 61 -13.60 6.22 27.19
CA SER A 61 -14.27 7.34 26.52
C SER A 61 -13.62 7.64 25.17
N LEU A 62 -14.35 8.31 24.26
CA LEU A 62 -13.77 8.73 22.99
C LEU A 62 -12.53 9.62 23.18
N GLU A 63 -12.53 10.51 24.17
CA GLU A 63 -11.40 11.39 24.49
C GLU A 63 -10.15 10.60 24.93
N GLU A 64 -10.33 9.55 25.74
CA GLU A 64 -9.23 8.67 26.15
C GLU A 64 -8.68 7.87 24.96
N LEU A 65 -9.56 7.39 24.07
CA LEU A 65 -9.13 6.71 22.84
C LEU A 65 -8.38 7.66 21.90
N GLU A 66 -8.81 8.91 21.75
CA GLU A 66 -8.10 9.91 20.95
C GLU A 66 -6.72 10.22 21.53
N ALA A 67 -6.61 10.32 22.85
CA ALA A 67 -5.33 10.53 23.53
C ALA A 67 -4.39 9.33 23.36
N GLU A 68 -4.90 8.10 23.49
CA GLU A 68 -4.11 6.89 23.25
C GLU A 68 -3.70 6.75 21.78
N TYR A 69 -4.61 7.05 20.86
CA TYR A 69 -4.34 7.08 19.43
C TYR A 69 -3.20 8.06 19.13
N ALA A 70 -3.28 9.30 19.62
CA ALA A 70 -2.23 10.30 19.41
C ALA A 70 -0.87 9.88 19.99
N ALA A 71 -0.86 9.04 21.03
CA ALA A 71 0.36 8.56 21.67
C ALA A 71 0.94 7.28 21.06
N THR A 72 0.10 6.41 20.48
CA THR A 72 0.47 5.02 20.15
C THR A 72 0.22 4.62 18.71
N ALA A 73 -0.57 5.38 17.96
CA ALA A 73 -0.83 5.06 16.57
C ALA A 73 0.47 5.06 15.77
N ALA A 74 0.60 4.08 14.89
CA ALA A 74 1.68 4.09 13.92
C ALA A 74 1.59 5.40 13.13
N THR A 75 2.72 6.07 12.94
CA THR A 75 2.76 7.31 12.13
C THR A 75 2.31 7.08 10.70
N THR A 76 2.38 5.83 10.24
CA THR A 76 2.00 5.41 8.90
C THR A 76 1.26 4.08 8.96
N TYR A 77 0.02 4.09 8.48
CA TYR A 77 -0.59 2.91 7.87
C TYR A 77 -0.31 2.97 6.37
N PRO A 78 -0.15 1.85 5.65
CA PRO A 78 0.08 1.87 4.21
C PRO A 78 -1.15 2.46 3.51
N LEU A 79 -1.18 3.79 3.43
CA LEU A 79 -2.17 4.53 2.67
C LEU A 79 -1.74 4.46 1.21
N PRO A 80 -2.67 4.19 0.28
CA PRO A 80 -2.33 4.05 -1.12
C PRO A 80 -1.49 5.22 -1.63
N ALA A 81 -0.40 4.91 -2.35
CA ALA A 81 0.50 5.88 -2.99
C ALA A 81 1.29 6.84 -2.06
N LEU A 82 1.16 6.73 -0.73
CA LEU A 82 2.09 7.38 0.20
C LEU A 82 3.42 6.62 0.21
N CYS A 83 4.54 7.35 0.16
CA CYS A 83 5.87 6.78 0.04
C CYS A 83 6.73 6.91 1.30
N ASP A 84 6.24 7.65 2.29
CA ASP A 84 6.95 7.85 3.55
C ASP A 84 7.03 6.55 4.35
N GLY A 85 8.23 6.27 4.86
CA GLY A 85 8.51 5.06 5.63
C GLY A 85 8.70 3.80 4.81
N LEU A 86 8.51 3.83 3.48
CA LEU A 86 8.78 2.67 2.62
C LEU A 86 10.27 2.49 2.35
N LEU A 87 10.67 1.23 2.14
CA LEU A 87 12.02 0.88 1.69
C LEU A 87 12.35 1.59 0.37
N GLU A 88 13.45 2.32 0.31
CA GLU A 88 13.97 2.86 -0.94
C GLU A 88 14.89 1.84 -1.61
N VAL A 89 14.59 1.49 -2.86
CA VAL A 89 15.45 0.65 -3.70
C VAL A 89 16.29 1.57 -4.57
N PRO A 90 17.59 1.75 -4.28
CA PRO A 90 18.44 2.61 -5.07
C PRO A 90 18.72 1.98 -6.44
N ARG A 91 18.91 2.84 -7.44
CA ARG A 91 19.39 2.41 -8.75
C ARG A 91 20.87 2.05 -8.67
N ASN A 92 21.26 0.88 -9.16
CA ASN A 92 22.63 0.44 -9.29
C ASN A 92 23.00 0.33 -10.77
N GLY A 93 23.76 1.32 -11.27
CA GLY A 93 24.07 1.41 -12.69
C GLY A 93 22.82 1.70 -13.50
N ASP A 94 22.41 0.76 -14.35
CA ASP A 94 21.25 0.89 -15.21
C ASP A 94 19.96 0.30 -14.64
N ARG A 95 20.00 -0.38 -13.48
CA ARG A 95 18.89 -1.18 -12.96
C ARG A 95 18.53 -0.91 -11.50
N TRP A 96 17.33 -1.32 -11.11
CA TRP A 96 16.91 -1.45 -9.71
C TRP A 96 16.81 -2.94 -9.36
N GLU A 97 17.26 -3.31 -8.16
CA GLU A 97 17.26 -4.69 -7.69
C GLU A 97 16.72 -4.75 -6.26
N LEU A 98 15.64 -5.51 -6.06
CA LEU A 98 15.07 -5.82 -4.76
C LEU A 98 15.31 -7.32 -4.47
N ASN A 99 15.78 -7.60 -3.26
CA ASN A 99 15.85 -8.93 -2.69
C ASN A 99 15.52 -8.81 -1.21
N VAL A 100 14.31 -9.19 -0.83
CA VAL A 100 13.82 -9.09 0.54
C VAL A 100 13.00 -10.31 0.91
N THR A 101 12.97 -10.67 2.18
CA THR A 101 12.10 -11.73 2.68
C THR A 101 10.77 -11.13 3.13
N ALA A 102 9.68 -11.57 2.51
CA ALA A 102 8.33 -11.24 2.92
C ALA A 102 7.88 -12.15 4.06
N ASP A 103 7.87 -11.58 5.26
CA ASP A 103 7.24 -12.13 6.46
C ASP A 103 6.22 -11.11 7.00
N CYS A 104 5.22 -11.56 7.75
CA CYS A 104 4.20 -10.71 8.39
C CYS A 104 4.82 -9.67 9.33
N ASP A 105 5.96 -9.98 9.94
CA ASP A 105 6.70 -9.08 10.84
C ASP A 105 7.68 -8.15 10.09
N ALA A 106 7.85 -8.33 8.77
CA ALA A 106 8.78 -7.52 8.00
C ALA A 106 8.21 -6.11 7.75
N PRO A 107 8.98 -5.04 7.97
CA PRO A 107 8.48 -3.65 7.93
C PRO A 107 8.06 -3.16 6.54
N HIS A 108 8.34 -3.95 5.50
CA HIS A 108 8.00 -3.66 4.11
C HIS A 108 6.89 -4.59 3.57
N THR A 109 6.34 -5.48 4.41
CA THR A 109 5.20 -6.34 4.08
C THR A 109 3.92 -5.73 4.62
N PHE A 110 2.90 -5.65 3.77
CA PHE A 110 1.63 -5.02 4.06
C PHE A 110 0.47 -5.91 3.61
N GLY A 111 -0.69 -5.69 4.20
CA GLY A 111 -1.92 -6.38 3.85
C GLY A 111 -2.71 -6.88 5.07
N PRO A 112 -3.73 -7.72 4.83
CA PRO A 112 -4.22 -8.10 3.48
C PRO A 112 -4.89 -6.92 2.76
N SER A 113 -4.79 -6.87 1.43
CA SER A 113 -5.69 -6.09 0.57
C SER A 113 -7.11 -6.65 0.61
N ALA A 114 -8.08 -5.99 -0.04
CA ALA A 114 -9.49 -6.37 -0.01
C ALA A 114 -9.76 -7.83 -0.45
N ASP A 115 -8.89 -8.40 -1.28
CA ASP A 115 -8.94 -9.77 -1.79
C ASP A 115 -8.18 -10.80 -0.92
N GLY A 116 -7.56 -10.36 0.18
CA GLY A 116 -6.77 -11.23 1.06
C GLY A 116 -5.28 -11.27 0.74
N THR A 117 -4.81 -10.59 -0.32
CA THR A 117 -3.43 -10.66 -0.79
C THR A 117 -2.50 -9.82 0.09
N MET A 118 -1.33 -10.36 0.43
CA MET A 118 -0.24 -9.59 1.06
C MET A 118 0.67 -9.02 -0.03
N PHE A 119 1.35 -7.91 0.25
CA PHE A 119 2.26 -7.30 -0.71
C PHE A 119 3.49 -6.70 -0.03
N VAL A 120 4.60 -6.66 -0.76
CA VAL A 120 5.77 -5.88 -0.40
C VAL A 120 5.67 -4.51 -1.06
N ALA A 121 5.80 -3.43 -0.27
CA ALA A 121 5.80 -2.07 -0.80
C ALA A 121 7.14 -1.37 -0.59
N PHE A 122 7.62 -0.72 -1.65
CA PHE A 122 8.90 -0.01 -1.69
C PHE A 122 8.82 1.15 -2.68
N THR A 123 9.86 1.98 -2.71
CA THR A 123 9.98 3.07 -3.67
C THR A 123 11.19 2.94 -4.58
N ILE A 124 11.01 3.38 -5.82
CA ILE A 124 12.08 3.63 -6.79
C ILE A 124 12.05 5.12 -7.17
N ASP A 125 13.21 5.70 -7.47
CA ASP A 125 13.30 7.04 -8.07
C ASP A 125 13.63 6.92 -9.57
N VAL A 126 12.72 7.39 -10.42
CA VAL A 126 12.82 7.33 -11.87
C VAL A 126 13.44 8.62 -12.38
N PRO A 127 14.69 8.59 -12.87
CA PRO A 127 15.36 9.81 -13.27
C PRO A 127 14.83 10.32 -14.61
N VAL A 128 15.07 11.61 -14.89
CA VAL A 128 14.50 12.31 -16.05
C VAL A 128 14.90 11.71 -17.40
N GLU A 129 16.07 11.10 -17.51
CA GLU A 129 16.53 10.42 -18.72
C GLU A 129 15.76 9.14 -19.03
N LEU A 130 14.96 8.63 -18.09
CA LEU A 130 14.09 7.46 -18.27
C LEU A 130 12.61 7.83 -18.44
N GLU A 131 12.28 9.11 -18.58
CA GLU A 131 10.94 9.54 -18.97
C GLU A 131 10.56 8.90 -20.31
N ASP A 132 9.39 8.26 -20.36
CA ASP A 132 8.88 7.54 -21.53
C ASP A 132 9.76 6.39 -22.07
N VAL A 133 10.83 6.01 -21.36
CA VAL A 133 11.65 4.85 -21.70
C VAL A 133 10.94 3.57 -21.26
N PRO A 134 10.73 2.58 -22.14
CA PRO A 134 10.18 1.28 -21.74
C PRO A 134 11.10 0.58 -20.73
N LEU A 135 10.54 0.16 -19.60
CA LEU A 135 11.25 -0.59 -18.57
C LEU A 135 10.79 -2.04 -18.58
N ALA A 136 11.74 -2.97 -18.63
CA ALA A 136 11.48 -4.40 -18.49
C ALA A 136 11.59 -4.80 -17.02
N ALA A 137 10.61 -5.55 -16.54
CA ALA A 137 10.61 -6.12 -15.21
C ALA A 137 10.93 -7.61 -15.27
N TRP A 138 11.71 -8.09 -14.32
CA TRP A 138 11.78 -9.49 -13.95
C TRP A 138 11.27 -9.63 -12.53
N ILE A 139 10.22 -10.42 -12.36
CA ILE A 139 9.56 -10.73 -11.10
C ILE A 139 9.43 -12.26 -11.06
N PRO A 140 9.88 -12.99 -10.03
CA PRO A 140 9.65 -14.43 -9.98
C PRO A 140 8.15 -14.72 -10.05
N SER A 141 7.73 -15.63 -10.95
CA SER A 141 6.33 -16.10 -11.17
C SER A 141 5.39 -15.20 -11.99
N ASP A 142 4.11 -15.56 -12.08
CA ASP A 142 3.03 -14.88 -12.84
C ASP A 142 2.47 -13.63 -12.12
N MET A 143 3.27 -13.01 -11.25
CA MET A 143 2.86 -11.86 -10.48
C MET A 143 2.94 -10.57 -11.28
N THR A 144 2.08 -9.62 -10.89
CA THR A 144 2.01 -8.28 -11.44
C THR A 144 2.24 -7.28 -10.31
N ALA A 145 3.26 -6.43 -10.44
CA ALA A 145 3.49 -5.33 -9.53
C ALA A 145 2.65 -4.10 -9.94
N ALA A 146 1.96 -3.49 -8.99
CA ALA A 146 1.24 -2.24 -9.21
C ALA A 146 2.16 -1.04 -8.93
N VAL A 147 2.13 -0.01 -9.78
CA VAL A 147 3.04 1.14 -9.69
C VAL A 147 2.27 2.45 -9.71
N ALA A 148 2.52 3.29 -8.70
CA ALA A 148 1.93 4.62 -8.58
C ALA A 148 3.02 5.68 -8.38
N PRO A 149 2.86 6.90 -8.91
CA PRO A 149 3.69 8.01 -8.47
C PRO A 149 3.49 8.23 -6.97
N CYS A 150 4.56 8.59 -6.26
CA CYS A 150 4.43 9.04 -4.88
C CYS A 150 3.57 10.30 -4.82
N LEU A 151 2.71 10.36 -3.81
CA LEU A 151 1.91 11.53 -3.54
C LEU A 151 2.49 12.28 -2.35
N ASP A 152 2.40 13.61 -2.41
CA ASP A 152 2.81 14.50 -1.33
C ASP A 152 1.84 14.42 -0.13
N GLU A 153 0.62 13.95 -0.36
CA GLU A 153 -0.43 13.80 0.64
C GLU A 153 -1.11 12.43 0.51
N ALA A 154 -1.49 11.84 1.64
CA ALA A 154 -2.11 10.53 1.65
C ALA A 154 -3.57 10.56 1.12
N LEU A 155 -3.93 9.55 0.33
CA LEU A 155 -5.29 9.36 -0.16
C LEU A 155 -6.02 8.34 0.72
N TYR A 156 -6.98 8.85 1.49
CA TYR A 156 -7.77 8.06 2.42
C TYR A 156 -9.06 7.56 1.76
N GLY A 157 -9.46 6.32 2.06
CA GLY A 157 -10.65 5.69 1.46
C GLY A 157 -10.53 5.37 -0.04
N ALA A 158 -9.34 5.55 -0.59
CA ALA A 158 -8.98 5.09 -1.92
C ALA A 158 -8.37 3.69 -1.83
N GLU A 159 -8.57 2.86 -2.84
CA GLU A 159 -7.80 1.64 -3.02
C GLU A 159 -6.57 1.95 -3.88
N PHE A 160 -5.48 1.20 -3.74
CA PHE A 160 -4.29 1.42 -4.57
C PHE A 160 -4.59 1.30 -6.06
N GLU A 161 -5.56 0.46 -6.45
CA GLU A 161 -6.06 0.35 -7.83
C GLU A 161 -6.61 1.67 -8.39
N THR A 162 -7.09 2.58 -7.53
CA THR A 162 -7.61 3.88 -7.98
C THR A 162 -6.53 4.90 -8.28
N VAL A 163 -5.30 4.66 -7.82
CA VAL A 163 -4.17 5.59 -7.89
C VAL A 163 -2.97 5.01 -8.61
N HIS A 164 -2.93 3.69 -8.80
CA HIS A 164 -1.89 3.06 -9.59
C HIS A 164 -1.96 3.59 -11.04
N SER A 165 -0.80 3.96 -11.55
CA SER A 165 -0.69 4.54 -12.88
C SER A 165 -0.50 3.46 -13.94
N THR A 166 0.03 2.31 -13.53
CA THR A 166 0.39 1.21 -14.42
C THR A 166 0.69 -0.06 -13.62
N VAL A 167 0.93 -1.13 -14.35
CA VAL A 167 1.36 -2.42 -13.82
C VAL A 167 2.66 -2.85 -14.50
N MET A 168 3.50 -3.59 -13.79
CA MET A 168 4.71 -4.22 -14.31
C MET A 168 4.61 -5.72 -14.11
N ASP A 169 4.90 -6.48 -15.15
CA ASP A 169 4.94 -7.94 -15.10
C ASP A 169 5.99 -8.47 -16.08
N ASN A 170 6.11 -9.80 -16.14
CA ASN A 170 7.01 -10.48 -17.08
C ASN A 170 6.40 -10.64 -18.48
N ASN A 171 5.30 -9.96 -18.84
CA ASN A 171 4.65 -10.14 -20.14
C ASN A 171 5.03 -9.05 -21.14
N GLY A 172 5.63 -7.95 -20.68
CA GLY A 172 6.04 -6.86 -21.55
C GLY A 172 6.67 -5.71 -20.78
N PRO A 173 7.34 -4.80 -21.49
CA PRO A 173 7.80 -3.58 -20.86
C PRO A 173 6.65 -2.68 -20.46
N THR A 174 6.90 -1.89 -19.43
CA THR A 174 6.01 -0.85 -18.95
C THR A 174 6.71 0.51 -19.06
N THR A 175 5.97 1.52 -19.51
CA THR A 175 6.48 2.89 -19.58
C THR A 175 5.95 3.70 -18.41
N LEU A 176 6.86 4.31 -17.64
CA LEU A 176 6.53 5.28 -16.61
C LEU A 176 6.47 6.68 -17.24
N ARG A 177 5.28 7.27 -17.25
CA ARG A 177 5.01 8.59 -17.85
C ARG A 177 5.37 9.77 -16.94
N ARG A 178 5.93 9.49 -15.77
CA ARG A 178 6.35 10.49 -14.79
C ARG A 178 7.72 10.12 -14.27
N THR A 179 8.50 11.15 -14.01
CA THR A 179 9.81 11.06 -13.37
C THR A 179 9.65 11.31 -11.87
N GLY A 180 10.69 10.99 -11.10
CA GLY A 180 10.71 11.09 -9.65
C GLY A 180 10.28 9.81 -8.95
N ARG A 181 9.90 9.96 -7.68
CA ARG A 181 9.65 8.83 -6.78
C ARG A 181 8.34 8.12 -7.10
N HIS A 182 8.39 6.81 -7.20
CA HIS A 182 7.24 5.92 -7.42
C HIS A 182 7.17 4.88 -6.31
N ARG A 183 5.95 4.55 -5.86
CA ARG A 183 5.64 3.38 -5.04
C ARG A 183 5.40 2.18 -5.94
N VAL A 184 5.99 1.06 -5.58
CA VAL A 184 5.77 -0.24 -6.21
C VAL A 184 5.21 -1.18 -5.16
N GLU A 185 4.11 -1.86 -5.47
CA GLU A 185 3.51 -2.90 -4.64
C GLU A 185 3.59 -4.23 -5.39
N LEU A 186 4.30 -5.19 -4.81
CA LEU A 186 4.48 -6.52 -5.38
C LEU A 186 3.73 -7.55 -4.53
N PRO A 187 2.75 -8.28 -5.09
CA PRO A 187 2.03 -9.32 -4.36
C PRO A 187 2.95 -10.40 -3.79
N VAL A 188 2.52 -11.02 -2.70
CA VAL A 188 3.19 -12.13 -2.02
C VAL A 188 2.20 -13.29 -1.94
N VAL A 189 2.45 -14.34 -2.73
CA VAL A 189 1.56 -15.51 -2.82
C VAL A 189 1.83 -16.50 -1.68
N ASP A 190 3.10 -16.67 -1.31
CA ASP A 190 3.55 -17.48 -0.17
C ASP A 190 4.63 -16.69 0.60
N SER A 191 4.68 -16.83 1.93
CA SER A 191 5.78 -16.26 2.74
C SER A 191 7.12 -16.77 2.23
N GLY A 192 8.07 -15.87 1.96
CA GLY A 192 9.34 -16.23 1.35
C GLY A 192 10.09 -15.06 0.74
N ASP A 193 11.13 -15.36 -0.02
CA ASP A 193 11.96 -14.34 -0.65
C ASP A 193 11.26 -13.75 -1.89
N VAL A 194 11.16 -12.43 -1.89
CA VAL A 194 10.62 -11.60 -2.95
C VAL A 194 11.77 -10.95 -3.69
N TYR A 195 11.79 -11.16 -5.01
CA TYR A 195 12.78 -10.57 -5.90
C TYR A 195 12.10 -9.69 -6.94
N MET A 196 12.77 -8.60 -7.29
CA MET A 196 12.41 -7.80 -8.46
C MET A 196 13.67 -7.23 -9.07
N ARG A 197 13.76 -7.27 -10.40
CA ARG A 197 14.71 -6.45 -11.16
C ARG A 197 13.95 -5.61 -12.16
N LEU A 198 14.33 -4.34 -12.27
CA LEU A 198 13.79 -3.40 -13.26
C LEU A 198 14.96 -2.77 -14.02
N CYS A 199 14.89 -2.75 -15.35
CA CYS A 199 15.91 -2.09 -16.17
C CYS A 199 15.32 -1.49 -17.46
N PRO A 200 15.98 -0.48 -18.06
CA PRO A 200 15.66 -0.01 -19.39
C PRO A 200 15.67 -1.17 -20.36
N ALA A 201 14.60 -1.25 -21.14
CA ALA A 201 14.46 -2.35 -22.04
C ALA A 201 15.19 -2.10 -23.35
N ASN A 202 15.69 -3.17 -23.96
CA ASN A 202 16.45 -3.11 -25.20
C ASN A 202 15.57 -3.46 -26.41
N ASP A 203 16.06 -3.22 -27.62
CA ASP A 203 15.36 -3.55 -28.88
C ASP A 203 15.14 -5.07 -29.09
N LYS A 204 15.64 -5.92 -28.18
CA LYS A 204 15.62 -7.38 -28.30
C LYS A 204 14.48 -8.05 -27.55
N PHE A 205 13.46 -7.31 -27.10
CA PHE A 205 12.28 -7.89 -26.46
C PHE A 205 11.85 -9.19 -27.12
N PRO A 206 12.11 -10.35 -26.48
CA PRO A 206 11.68 -11.59 -27.05
C PRO A 206 10.15 -11.56 -26.96
N GLY A 207 9.47 -11.78 -28.08
CA GLY A 207 8.01 -12.00 -28.10
C GLY A 207 7.54 -13.22 -27.29
N SER A 208 8.47 -13.88 -26.60
CA SER A 208 8.30 -14.95 -25.63
C SER A 208 9.43 -14.84 -24.60
N TYR A 209 9.11 -14.30 -23.41
CA TYR A 209 9.94 -14.33 -22.22
C TYR A 209 10.46 -15.75 -21.92
N PRO A 210 11.54 -15.91 -21.12
CA PRO A 210 12.06 -17.24 -20.80
C PRO A 210 10.94 -18.18 -20.35
N ALA A 211 10.88 -19.36 -20.96
CA ALA A 211 9.88 -20.38 -20.64
C ALA A 211 9.94 -20.80 -19.16
N ASP A 212 11.06 -20.52 -18.49
CA ASP A 212 11.27 -20.69 -17.07
C ASP A 212 11.42 -19.33 -16.38
N LYS A 213 10.35 -18.88 -15.73
CA LYS A 213 10.28 -17.62 -14.95
C LYS A 213 11.04 -17.69 -13.62
N SER A 214 11.64 -18.85 -13.28
CA SER A 214 12.48 -19.00 -12.09
C SER A 214 13.95 -18.69 -12.34
N VAL A 215 14.36 -18.55 -13.62
CA VAL A 215 15.73 -18.17 -13.98
C VAL A 215 15.77 -16.65 -14.16
N ASP A 216 16.60 -16.01 -13.33
CA ASP A 216 16.95 -14.61 -13.47
C ASP A 216 17.75 -14.40 -14.76
N PRO A 217 17.20 -13.70 -15.77
CA PRO A 217 17.97 -13.41 -16.96
C PRO A 217 19.00 -12.32 -16.60
N GLU A 218 20.28 -12.54 -16.90
CA GLU A 218 21.39 -11.63 -16.55
C GLU A 218 21.14 -10.17 -17.00
N ASN A 219 20.26 -10.00 -17.99
CA ASN A 219 19.61 -8.75 -18.39
C ASN A 219 18.09 -8.97 -18.25
N CYS A 220 17.26 -8.02 -17.77
CA CYS A 220 15.80 -8.23 -17.54
C CYS A 220 14.98 -8.63 -18.80
N VAL A 221 15.65 -8.92 -19.90
CA VAL A 221 15.12 -9.22 -21.24
C VAL A 221 15.67 -10.55 -21.80
N GLY A 222 16.51 -11.28 -21.08
CA GLY A 222 17.25 -12.44 -21.63
C GLY A 222 18.36 -12.02 -22.61
N ASP A 223 19.37 -12.86 -22.77
CA ASP A 223 20.40 -12.71 -23.80
C ASP A 223 19.97 -13.25 -25.17
#